data_AF-A0A556A895-F1
#
_entry.id   AF-A0A556A895-F1
#
_cell.length_a   1.000
_cell.length_b   1.000
_cell.length_c   1.000
_cell.angle_alpha   90.00
_cell.angle_beta   90.00
_cell.angle_gamma   90.00
#
_symmetry.space_group_name_H-M   'P 1'
#
loop_
_entity.id
_entity.type
_entity.pdbx_description
1 polymer ?
#
loop_
_entity_poly.entity_id
_entity_poly.type
_entity_poly.pdbx_seq_one_letter_code
_entity_poly.pdbx_strand_id
1 'polypeptide(L)'
;MNPHDSSFLSHLDDAGQIRMVDVGDKASTQRVAVCRARVRMSAHAFGLLTRQDRGKGEVLNTARVAGVLAAKRCAELIPLCHTLPLSFVGIDFSLDEPNGVVRITATCRSDYKTGVEMEAMTACSIAGLTIYDMCKAADKGIVLEEVRLLYKAGGKSGEWRAPGVQGVESVASADPARAGDPGEAGAVVPVADPAPQAGPRGQAQSIALVYFARIAEITGRRGEALDCPQPLTGAELLRQLAGRYPEMGALARLELAVNQEHAGLDATIHPGDEVAVFEPVTGG
;
A
#
# COMPACT_ATOMS: atom_id res chain seq x y z
N MET A 1 -11.26 19.79 45.34
CA MET A 1 -12.12 19.60 44.15
C MET A 1 -11.18 19.30 42.99
N ASN A 2 -11.26 18.12 42.38
CA ASN A 2 -10.28 17.65 41.40
C ASN A 2 -10.38 18.46 40.09
N PRO A 3 -9.27 18.99 39.54
CA PRO A 3 -9.28 19.81 38.32
C PRO A 3 -9.37 19.01 37.01
N HIS A 4 -9.89 17.78 37.03
CA HIS A 4 -10.00 16.91 35.86
C HIS A 4 -11.43 16.75 35.31
N ASP A 5 -12.40 17.49 35.85
CA ASP A 5 -13.79 17.40 35.43
C ASP A 5 -14.14 18.56 34.48
N SER A 6 -13.78 18.41 33.21
CA SER A 6 -14.37 19.22 32.16
C SER A 6 -14.57 18.35 30.92
N SER A 7 -15.76 17.78 30.82
CA SER A 7 -16.29 17.05 29.66
C SER A 7 -16.43 17.99 28.45
N PHE A 8 -15.31 18.39 27.85
CA PHE A 8 -15.32 19.24 26.65
C PHE A 8 -15.26 18.38 25.39
N LEU A 9 -16.40 18.24 24.71
CA LEU A 9 -16.45 17.81 23.32
C LEU A 9 -15.93 18.99 22.47
N SER A 10 -14.66 18.95 22.08
CA SER A 10 -13.99 20.07 21.38
C SER A 10 -14.62 20.44 20.04
N HIS A 11 -15.44 19.57 19.46
CA HIS A 11 -16.11 19.76 18.18
C HIS A 11 -17.54 20.30 18.29
N LEU A 12 -17.99 20.62 19.50
CA LEU A 12 -19.24 21.32 19.74
C LEU A 12 -18.95 22.77 20.16
N ASP A 13 -19.80 23.69 19.75
CA ASP A 13 -19.85 25.03 20.36
C ASP A 13 -20.71 25.03 21.63
N ASP A 14 -20.81 26.19 22.27
CA ASP A 14 -21.57 26.38 23.51
C ASP A 14 -23.08 26.16 23.32
N ALA A 15 -23.56 26.15 22.06
CA ALA A 15 -24.93 25.84 21.68
C ALA A 15 -25.12 24.36 21.27
N GLY A 16 -24.07 23.54 21.33
CA GLY A 16 -24.09 22.13 20.93
C GLY A 16 -24.08 21.91 19.42
N GLN A 17 -23.75 22.93 18.61
CA GLN A 17 -23.62 22.81 17.16
C GLN A 17 -22.23 22.30 16.79
N ILE A 18 -22.19 21.52 15.72
CA ILE A 18 -20.95 20.93 15.20
C ILE A 18 -20.09 22.03 14.57
N ARG A 19 -18.82 22.13 14.99
CA ARG A 19 -17.83 23.01 14.35
C ARG A 19 -16.46 22.37 14.27
N MET A 20 -15.72 22.73 13.22
CA MET A 20 -14.28 22.49 13.16
C MET A 20 -13.57 23.47 14.10
N VAL A 21 -12.60 22.97 14.88
CA VAL A 21 -11.83 23.81 15.81
C VAL A 21 -10.88 24.70 15.04
N ASP A 22 -10.89 26.01 15.28
CA ASP A 22 -9.89 26.90 14.71
C ASP A 22 -8.50 26.62 15.33
N VAL A 23 -7.51 26.49 14.46
CA VAL A 23 -6.10 26.24 14.81
C VAL A 23 -5.18 27.33 14.28
N GLY A 24 -5.70 28.41 13.70
CA GLY A 24 -4.95 29.49 13.05
C GLY A 24 -3.82 30.06 13.89
N ASP A 25 -4.08 30.36 15.15
CA ASP A 25 -3.09 30.97 16.07
C ASP A 25 -2.16 29.96 16.76
N LYS A 26 -2.35 28.66 16.52
CA LYS A 26 -1.48 27.64 17.11
C LYS A 26 -0.15 27.57 16.35
N ALA A 27 0.94 27.43 17.10
CA ALA A 27 2.25 27.18 16.51
C ALA A 27 2.29 25.83 15.78
N SER A 28 3.03 25.78 14.67
CA SER A 28 3.37 24.53 14.01
C SER A 28 4.46 23.81 14.81
N THR A 29 4.29 22.52 15.06
CA THR A 29 5.24 21.69 15.82
C THR A 29 5.29 20.30 15.22
N GLN A 30 6.41 19.58 15.39
CA GLN A 30 6.47 18.14 15.09
C GLN A 30 5.40 17.38 15.85
N ARG A 31 4.68 16.53 15.13
CA ARG A 31 3.60 15.69 15.66
C ARG A 31 3.79 14.28 15.17
N VAL A 32 3.48 13.34 16.06
CA VAL A 32 3.51 11.91 15.77
C VAL A 32 2.32 11.25 16.45
N ALA A 33 1.74 10.27 15.77
CA ALA A 33 0.77 9.36 16.34
C ALA A 33 1.06 7.94 15.86
N VAL A 34 0.94 6.98 16.78
CA VAL A 34 1.03 5.55 16.52
C VAL A 34 -0.28 4.91 16.92
N CYS A 35 -0.94 4.23 15.97
CA CYS A 35 -2.17 3.48 16.17
C CYS A 35 -1.91 1.99 15.95
N ARG A 36 -2.72 1.14 16.57
CA ARG A 36 -2.76 -0.29 16.29
C ARG A 36 -4.16 -0.75 15.96
N ALA A 37 -4.26 -1.79 15.13
CA ALA A 37 -5.46 -2.59 14.94
C ALA A 37 -5.10 -4.10 14.94
N ARG A 38 -6.09 -4.96 15.14
CA ARG A 38 -5.96 -6.42 15.04
C ARG A 38 -6.99 -6.95 14.04
N VAL A 39 -6.55 -7.81 13.14
CA VAL A 39 -7.44 -8.58 12.26
C VAL A 39 -7.35 -10.04 12.67
N ARG A 40 -8.42 -10.57 13.25
CA ARG A 40 -8.52 -11.98 13.65
C ARG A 40 -9.29 -12.76 12.61
N MET A 41 -8.79 -13.92 12.23
CA MET A 41 -9.39 -14.79 11.22
C MET A 41 -9.18 -16.28 11.56
N SER A 42 -9.86 -17.15 10.84
CA SER A 42 -9.65 -18.60 10.93
C SER A 42 -8.23 -19.01 10.55
N ALA A 43 -7.75 -20.13 11.10
CA ALA A 43 -6.46 -20.70 10.74
C ALA A 43 -6.34 -21.01 9.23
N HIS A 44 -7.46 -21.32 8.57
CA HIS A 44 -7.50 -21.52 7.12
C HIS A 44 -7.22 -20.23 6.35
N ALA A 45 -7.95 -19.15 6.62
CA ALA A 45 -7.72 -17.86 5.96
C ALA A 45 -6.35 -17.29 6.30
N PHE A 46 -5.92 -17.42 7.56
CA PHE A 46 -4.58 -17.02 7.98
C PHE A 46 -3.50 -17.79 7.21
N GLY A 47 -3.65 -19.11 7.07
CA GLY A 47 -2.73 -19.93 6.29
C GLY A 47 -2.70 -19.57 4.81
N LEU A 48 -3.82 -19.14 4.22
CA LEU A 48 -3.83 -18.63 2.84
C LEU A 48 -3.11 -17.28 2.72
N LEU A 49 -3.31 -16.38 3.69
CA LEU A 49 -2.60 -15.09 3.76
C LEU A 49 -1.08 -15.29 3.89
N THR A 50 -0.63 -16.33 4.60
CA THR A 50 0.79 -16.60 4.87
C THR A 50 1.42 -17.66 3.98
N ARG A 51 0.73 -18.21 2.97
CA ARG A 51 1.33 -19.21 2.06
C ARG A 51 2.16 -18.57 0.94
N GLN A 52 3.32 -19.15 0.66
CA GLN A 52 4.27 -18.63 -0.35
C GLN A 52 3.88 -18.94 -1.80
N ASP A 53 3.02 -19.94 -2.03
CA ASP A 53 2.65 -20.41 -3.37
C ASP A 53 1.64 -19.49 -4.08
N ARG A 54 1.03 -18.55 -3.35
CA ARG A 54 0.19 -17.48 -3.87
C ARG A 54 0.60 -16.15 -3.23
N GLY A 55 1.69 -15.56 -3.72
CA GLY A 55 2.06 -14.17 -3.44
C GLY A 55 1.92 -13.77 -1.97
N LYS A 56 2.76 -14.33 -1.09
CA LYS A 56 2.87 -14.00 0.36
C LYS A 56 2.93 -12.49 0.66
N GLY A 57 3.17 -11.65 -0.35
CA GLY A 57 3.23 -10.20 -0.27
C GLY A 57 2.00 -9.45 -0.77
N GLU A 58 1.11 -10.02 -1.58
CA GLU A 58 0.06 -9.19 -2.23
C GLU A 58 -0.93 -8.64 -1.20
N VAL A 59 -1.47 -9.45 -0.30
CA VAL A 59 -2.48 -8.97 0.69
C VAL A 59 -1.91 -7.90 1.62
N LEU A 60 -0.75 -8.15 2.25
CA LEU A 60 -0.15 -7.20 3.18
C LEU A 60 0.40 -5.96 2.47
N ASN A 61 0.92 -6.09 1.25
CA ASN A 61 1.36 -4.93 0.46
C ASN A 61 0.18 -4.08 0.00
N THR A 62 -0.91 -4.70 -0.46
CA THR A 62 -2.15 -3.97 -0.79
C THR A 62 -2.71 -3.28 0.44
N ALA A 63 -2.74 -3.95 1.60
CA ALA A 63 -3.16 -3.34 2.87
C ALA A 63 -2.25 -2.17 3.30
N ARG A 64 -0.93 -2.27 3.09
CA ARG A 64 0.02 -1.18 3.34
C ARG A 64 -0.29 0.04 2.49
N VAL A 65 -0.44 -0.15 1.18
CA VAL A 65 -0.77 0.93 0.23
C VAL A 65 -2.11 1.55 0.60
N ALA A 66 -3.13 0.73 0.87
CA ALA A 66 -4.44 1.20 1.29
C ALA A 66 -4.38 2.04 2.58
N GLY A 67 -3.61 1.60 3.59
CA GLY A 67 -3.39 2.36 4.82
C GLY A 67 -2.70 3.72 4.57
N VAL A 68 -1.68 3.76 3.71
CA VAL A 68 -0.99 5.02 3.35
C VAL A 68 -1.93 5.98 2.62
N LEU A 69 -2.72 5.49 1.67
CA LEU A 69 -3.70 6.31 0.96
C LEU A 69 -4.80 6.82 1.88
N ALA A 70 -5.26 5.98 2.80
CA ALA A 70 -6.27 6.33 3.78
C ALA A 70 -5.81 7.43 4.74
N ALA A 71 -4.56 7.38 5.20
CA ALA A 71 -3.97 8.45 6.01
C ALA A 71 -4.04 9.80 5.28
N LYS A 72 -3.63 9.84 4.01
CA LYS A 72 -3.61 11.05 3.19
C LYS A 72 -5.02 11.61 2.93
N ARG A 73 -6.04 10.76 2.94
CA ARG A 73 -7.45 11.12 2.69
C ARG A 73 -8.29 11.20 3.96
N CYS A 74 -7.67 11.23 5.14
CA CYS A 74 -8.38 11.23 6.43
C CYS A 74 -9.42 12.35 6.55
N ALA A 75 -9.06 13.58 6.14
CA ALA A 75 -9.96 14.73 6.18
C ALA A 75 -11.15 14.65 5.22
N GLU A 76 -11.09 13.79 4.19
CA GLU A 76 -12.24 13.50 3.32
C GLU A 76 -13.26 12.56 3.99
N LEU A 77 -12.79 11.73 4.92
CA LEU A 77 -13.59 10.68 5.58
C LEU A 77 -14.15 11.14 6.93
N ILE A 78 -13.41 11.97 7.67
CA ILE A 78 -13.77 12.40 9.02
C ILE A 78 -14.13 13.89 8.99
N PRO A 79 -15.43 14.26 9.09
CA PRO A 79 -15.95 15.58 8.68
C PRO A 79 -15.29 16.81 9.30
N LEU A 80 -14.71 16.70 10.50
CA LEU A 80 -14.17 17.83 11.26
C LEU A 80 -12.65 17.76 11.45
N CYS A 81 -11.99 16.83 10.76
CA CYS A 81 -10.53 16.82 10.69
C CYS A 81 -10.04 17.93 9.77
N HIS A 82 -8.94 18.56 10.15
CA HIS A 82 -8.24 19.49 9.28
C HIS A 82 -7.49 18.72 8.20
N THR A 83 -7.48 19.24 6.98
CA THR A 83 -6.50 18.82 5.98
C THR A 83 -5.11 19.26 6.43
N LEU A 84 -4.17 18.32 6.55
CA LEU A 84 -2.80 18.60 7.00
C LEU A 84 -1.76 17.91 6.12
N PRO A 85 -0.55 18.51 5.96
CA PRO A 85 0.53 17.90 5.20
C PRO A 85 1.21 16.81 6.03
N LEU A 86 1.04 15.55 5.63
CA LEU A 86 1.75 14.42 6.24
C LEU A 86 3.21 14.37 5.76
N SER A 87 4.16 14.35 6.69
CA SER A 87 5.58 14.18 6.39
C SER A 87 6.00 12.70 6.36
N PHE A 88 5.25 11.83 7.02
CA PHE A 88 5.51 10.39 7.03
C PHE A 88 4.23 9.59 7.31
N VAL A 89 4.08 8.46 6.63
CA VAL A 89 3.10 7.41 6.95
C VAL A 89 3.78 6.05 6.81
N GLY A 90 3.84 5.28 7.90
CA GLY A 90 4.38 3.92 7.94
C GLY A 90 3.31 2.94 8.38
N ILE A 91 3.25 1.76 7.74
CA ILE A 91 2.35 0.66 8.11
C ILE A 91 3.15 -0.63 8.25
N ASP A 92 3.14 -1.18 9.46
CA ASP A 92 3.86 -2.38 9.84
C ASP A 92 2.87 -3.50 10.21
N PHE A 93 3.26 -4.74 9.92
CA PHE A 93 2.48 -5.92 10.27
C PHE A 93 3.28 -6.87 11.14
N SER A 94 2.63 -7.41 12.16
CA SER A 94 3.15 -8.52 12.97
C SER A 94 2.14 -9.67 12.94
N LEU A 95 2.62 -10.87 12.65
CA LEU A 95 1.82 -12.07 12.49
C LEU A 95 1.85 -12.88 13.77
N ASP A 96 0.67 -13.13 14.34
CA ASP A 96 0.46 -13.94 15.54
C ASP A 96 -0.23 -15.23 15.11
N GLU A 97 0.58 -16.13 14.52
CA GLU A 97 0.10 -17.37 13.88
C GLU A 97 -0.69 -18.28 14.83
N PRO A 98 -0.26 -18.52 16.09
CA PRO A 98 -1.01 -19.38 17.01
C PRO A 98 -2.44 -18.89 17.26
N ASN A 99 -2.67 -17.58 17.15
CA ASN A 99 -3.99 -16.97 17.39
C ASN A 99 -4.72 -16.59 16.09
N GLY A 100 -4.10 -16.77 14.92
CA GLY A 100 -4.67 -16.35 13.63
C GLY A 100 -4.91 -14.84 13.55
N VAL A 101 -3.99 -14.03 14.09
CA VAL A 101 -4.14 -12.57 14.17
C VAL A 101 -3.05 -11.85 13.38
N VAL A 102 -3.46 -10.89 12.56
CA VAL A 102 -2.57 -9.88 11.98
C VAL A 102 -2.67 -8.62 12.83
N ARG A 103 -1.56 -8.19 13.42
CA ARG A 103 -1.45 -6.90 14.13
C ARG A 103 -0.94 -5.87 13.15
N ILE A 104 -1.67 -4.76 13.03
CA ILE A 104 -1.34 -3.63 12.17
C ILE A 104 -0.90 -2.48 13.06
N THR A 105 0.26 -1.89 12.79
CA THR A 105 0.72 -0.67 13.44
C THR A 105 0.86 0.42 12.40
N ALA A 106 0.19 1.55 12.58
CA ALA A 106 0.31 2.71 11.71
C ALA A 106 0.96 3.87 12.45
N THR A 107 1.97 4.48 11.83
CA THR A 107 2.67 5.65 12.36
C THR A 107 2.52 6.81 11.38
N CYS A 108 1.97 7.92 11.85
CA CYS A 108 1.84 9.15 11.07
C CYS A 108 2.66 10.27 11.71
N ARG A 109 3.28 11.12 10.88
CA ARG A 109 3.99 12.33 11.33
C ARG A 109 3.62 13.54 10.48
N SER A 110 3.68 14.72 11.10
CA SER A 110 3.47 16.02 10.44
C SER A 110 4.09 17.15 11.25
N ASP A 111 4.51 18.22 10.57
CA ASP A 111 4.86 19.51 11.17
C ASP A 111 3.67 20.46 11.00
N TYR A 112 2.74 20.44 11.97
CA TYR A 112 1.48 21.18 11.83
C TYR A 112 0.85 21.67 13.15
N LYS A 113 -0.27 22.40 13.01
CA LYS A 113 -1.01 23.10 14.08
C LYS A 113 -1.99 22.19 14.86
N THR A 114 -2.31 21.02 14.32
CA THR A 114 -3.14 19.99 14.95
C THR A 114 -2.48 18.61 14.86
N GLY A 115 -2.90 17.69 15.74
CA GLY A 115 -2.40 16.32 15.85
C GLY A 115 -2.71 15.45 14.63
N VAL A 116 -2.08 14.28 14.57
CA VAL A 116 -2.22 13.28 13.48
C VAL A 116 -2.81 11.95 13.95
N GLU A 117 -3.51 11.97 15.09
CA GLU A 117 -4.13 10.78 15.70
C GLU A 117 -5.16 10.13 14.74
N MET A 118 -5.92 10.96 14.02
CA MET A 118 -6.98 10.49 13.13
C MET A 118 -6.42 9.87 11.86
N GLU A 119 -5.32 10.39 11.32
CA GLU A 119 -4.62 9.83 10.17
C GLU A 119 -4.09 8.43 10.50
N ALA A 120 -3.47 8.26 11.67
CA ALA A 120 -2.98 6.96 12.12
C ALA A 120 -4.13 5.95 12.36
N MET A 121 -5.22 6.37 12.99
CA MET A 121 -6.39 5.51 13.21
C MET A 121 -7.09 5.12 11.90
N THR A 122 -7.22 6.05 10.97
CA THR A 122 -7.81 5.82 9.65
C THR A 122 -6.95 4.86 8.84
N ALA A 123 -5.63 5.03 8.86
CA ALA A 123 -4.69 4.14 8.21
C ALA A 123 -4.78 2.69 8.71
N CYS A 124 -4.78 2.48 10.03
CA CYS A 124 -4.97 1.17 10.64
C CYS A 124 -6.31 0.54 10.25
N SER A 125 -7.38 1.33 10.26
CA SER A 125 -8.73 0.86 9.96
C SER A 125 -8.84 0.38 8.53
N ILE A 126 -8.40 1.19 7.56
CA ILE A 126 -8.49 0.84 6.15
C ILE A 126 -7.55 -0.31 5.81
N ALA A 127 -6.32 -0.35 6.34
CA ALA A 127 -5.44 -1.50 6.16
C ALA A 127 -6.10 -2.80 6.66
N GLY A 128 -6.80 -2.75 7.80
CA GLY A 128 -7.55 -3.89 8.34
C GLY A 128 -8.74 -4.30 7.47
N LEU A 129 -9.51 -3.33 6.97
CA LEU A 129 -10.61 -3.59 6.03
C LEU A 129 -10.11 -4.14 4.70
N THR A 130 -8.93 -3.73 4.23
CA THR A 130 -8.31 -4.29 3.03
C THR A 130 -7.91 -5.75 3.24
N ILE A 131 -7.35 -6.11 4.40
CA ILE A 131 -7.09 -7.53 4.73
C ILE A 131 -8.40 -8.32 4.75
N TYR A 132 -9.46 -7.78 5.36
CA TYR A 132 -10.78 -8.40 5.32
C TYR A 132 -11.23 -8.63 3.88
N ASP A 133 -11.19 -7.59 3.03
CA ASP A 133 -11.68 -7.66 1.66
C ASP A 133 -10.95 -8.71 0.81
N MET A 134 -9.63 -8.81 0.97
CA MET A 134 -8.78 -9.77 0.27
C MET A 134 -8.97 -11.21 0.77
N CYS A 135 -9.40 -11.40 2.03
CA CYS A 135 -9.54 -12.72 2.65
C CYS A 135 -11.00 -13.20 2.82
N LYS A 136 -12.01 -12.34 2.58
CA LYS A 136 -13.43 -12.63 2.84
C LYS A 136 -14.00 -13.85 2.11
N ALA A 137 -13.36 -14.25 1.00
CA ALA A 137 -13.73 -15.45 0.25
C ALA A 137 -13.36 -16.74 0.99
N ALA A 138 -12.26 -16.72 1.74
CA ALA A 138 -11.81 -17.85 2.55
C ALA A 138 -12.47 -17.87 3.94
N ASP A 139 -12.81 -16.69 4.47
CA ASP A 139 -13.44 -16.56 5.78
C ASP A 139 -14.28 -15.28 5.87
N LYS A 140 -15.59 -15.42 6.05
CA LYS A 140 -16.51 -14.28 6.26
C LYS A 140 -16.60 -13.85 7.73
N GLY A 141 -16.04 -14.64 8.66
CA GLY A 141 -16.02 -14.38 10.11
C GLY A 141 -14.82 -13.57 10.58
N ILE A 142 -14.06 -12.97 9.66
CA ILE A 142 -12.92 -12.10 9.98
C ILE A 142 -13.40 -10.92 10.83
N VAL A 143 -12.69 -10.62 11.92
CA VAL A 143 -13.01 -9.52 12.82
C VAL A 143 -11.87 -8.51 12.83
N LEU A 144 -12.19 -7.25 12.51
CA LEU A 144 -11.34 -6.11 12.80
C LEU A 144 -11.64 -5.61 14.22
N GLU A 145 -10.65 -5.66 15.09
CA GLU A 145 -10.79 -5.31 16.51
C GLU A 145 -9.62 -4.45 17.01
N GLU A 146 -9.82 -3.83 18.16
CA GLU A 146 -8.81 -3.03 18.86
C GLU A 146 -8.14 -1.92 18.02
N VAL A 147 -8.87 -1.23 17.13
CA VAL A 147 -8.39 0.02 16.53
C VAL A 147 -8.23 1.06 17.64
N ARG A 148 -6.99 1.38 18.00
CA ARG A 148 -6.72 2.29 19.13
C ARG A 148 -5.38 3.01 19.00
N LEU A 149 -5.35 4.24 19.50
CA LEU A 149 -4.12 5.00 19.66
C LEU A 149 -3.22 4.33 20.71
N LEU A 150 -1.94 4.15 20.40
CA LEU A 150 -0.92 3.64 21.31
C LEU A 150 -0.03 4.76 21.87
N TYR A 151 0.29 5.73 21.03
CA TYR A 151 1.19 6.83 21.37
C TYR A 151 0.84 8.08 20.56
N LYS A 152 1.05 9.24 21.16
CA LYS A 152 1.19 10.49 20.42
C LYS A 152 2.16 11.43 21.10
N ALA A 153 2.70 12.37 20.33
CA ALA A 153 3.48 13.49 20.85
C ALA A 153 3.32 14.75 19.98
N GLY A 154 3.70 15.89 20.58
CA GLY A 154 3.62 17.20 19.95
C GLY A 154 2.38 18.01 20.36
N GLY A 155 2.46 19.33 20.15
CA GLY A 155 1.42 20.27 20.55
C GLY A 155 1.28 20.46 22.07
N LYS A 156 0.27 21.25 22.46
CA LYS A 156 0.04 21.68 23.85
C LYS A 156 -0.20 20.52 24.82
N SER A 157 -0.82 19.43 24.37
CA SER A 157 -1.12 18.27 25.22
C SER A 157 0.11 17.43 25.57
N GLY A 158 1.26 17.68 24.92
CA GLY A 158 2.47 16.90 25.10
C GLY A 158 2.30 15.44 24.65
N GLU A 159 3.07 14.56 25.29
CA GLU A 159 3.05 13.13 25.03
C GLU A 159 1.86 12.44 25.70
N TRP A 160 1.31 11.43 25.02
CA TRP A 160 0.35 10.50 25.60
C TRP A 160 0.69 9.07 25.21
N ARG A 161 0.52 8.15 26.15
CA ARG A 161 0.79 6.71 26.00
C ARG A 161 -0.41 5.91 26.47
N ALA A 162 -0.81 4.92 25.69
CA ALA A 162 -1.82 3.98 26.11
C ALA A 162 -1.33 3.15 27.31
N PRO A 163 -2.15 2.94 28.34
CA PRO A 163 -1.78 2.12 29.49
C PRO A 163 -1.36 0.71 29.07
N GLY A 164 -0.27 0.21 29.66
CA GLY A 164 0.21 -1.16 29.47
C GLY A 164 0.90 -1.42 28.11
N VAL A 165 1.27 -0.39 27.35
CA VAL A 165 2.00 -0.55 26.09
C VAL A 165 3.46 -0.13 26.30
N GLN A 166 4.40 -1.05 26.07
CA GLN A 166 5.84 -0.81 26.12
C GLN A 166 6.43 -0.75 24.69
N GLY A 167 7.54 -0.04 24.50
CA GLY A 167 8.31 -0.07 23.24
C GLY A 167 7.72 0.71 22.06
N VAL A 168 6.65 1.49 22.24
CA VAL A 168 6.07 2.32 21.15
C VAL A 168 6.97 3.49 20.76
N GLU A 169 7.87 3.88 21.65
CA GLU A 169 8.81 5.01 21.48
C GLU A 169 9.77 4.77 20.33
N SER A 170 10.32 3.57 20.21
CA SER A 170 11.26 3.23 19.14
C SER A 170 10.58 3.29 17.76
N VAL A 171 9.30 2.91 17.68
CA VAL A 171 8.48 3.02 16.46
C VAL A 171 8.17 4.49 16.15
N ALA A 172 7.91 5.30 17.19
CA ALA A 172 7.63 6.72 17.04
C ALA A 172 8.87 7.57 16.71
N SER A 173 10.05 7.17 17.20
CA SER A 173 11.34 7.87 17.04
C SER A 173 12.22 7.29 15.94
N ALA A 174 11.81 6.20 15.27
CA ALA A 174 12.55 5.64 14.14
C ALA A 174 12.66 6.70 13.04
N ASP A 175 13.82 7.33 12.98
CA ASP A 175 14.23 8.20 11.89
C ASP A 175 14.17 7.36 10.60
N PRO A 176 13.41 7.76 9.57
CA PRO A 176 13.31 6.99 8.33
C PRO A 176 14.67 6.86 7.62
N ALA A 177 15.68 7.65 8.02
CA ALA A 177 17.07 7.50 7.57
C ALA A 177 17.91 6.50 8.39
N ARG A 178 17.44 6.05 9.57
CA ARG A 178 18.10 5.05 10.45
C ARG A 178 17.30 3.78 10.71
N ALA A 179 16.03 3.74 10.33
CA ALA A 179 15.47 2.47 9.90
C ALA A 179 16.37 2.05 8.74
N GLY A 180 17.27 1.09 8.99
CA GLY A 180 17.93 0.40 7.90
C GLY A 180 16.85 0.04 6.89
N ASP A 181 17.21 0.11 5.61
CA ASP A 181 16.40 -0.44 4.53
C ASP A 181 15.62 -1.67 5.06
N PRO A 182 14.30 -1.82 4.86
CA PRO A 182 13.52 -2.93 5.41
C PRO A 182 14.00 -4.35 5.04
N GLY A 183 15.22 -4.51 4.52
CA GLY A 183 15.95 -5.74 4.26
C GLY A 183 16.87 -6.28 5.38
N GLU A 184 16.95 -5.72 6.59
CA GLU A 184 17.88 -6.23 7.63
C GLU A 184 17.22 -6.61 8.98
N ALA A 185 16.27 -7.54 8.98
CA ALA A 185 16.02 -8.42 10.13
C ALA A 185 15.24 -9.67 9.68
N GLY A 186 15.98 -10.54 9.01
CA GLY A 186 15.46 -11.71 8.32
C GLY A 186 16.21 -11.75 7.01
N ALA A 187 17.36 -12.45 7.01
CA ALA A 187 18.20 -12.59 5.85
C ALA A 187 17.32 -12.84 4.63
N VAL A 188 17.25 -11.84 3.74
CA VAL A 188 16.89 -12.05 2.36
C VAL A 188 18.04 -12.90 1.84
N VAL A 189 17.90 -14.22 1.99
CA VAL A 189 18.50 -15.11 1.00
C VAL A 189 17.95 -14.57 -0.30
N PRO A 190 18.79 -14.15 -1.26
CA PRO A 190 18.29 -13.74 -2.55
C PRO A 190 17.54 -14.96 -3.08
N VAL A 191 16.21 -14.91 -3.05
CA VAL A 191 15.43 -15.68 -4.01
C VAL A 191 15.70 -14.93 -5.29
N ALA A 192 16.80 -15.34 -5.94
CA ALA A 192 16.92 -15.17 -7.36
C ALA A 192 15.54 -15.54 -7.94
N ASP A 193 14.93 -14.64 -8.71
CA ASP A 193 14.06 -15.11 -9.78
C ASP A 193 14.78 -16.31 -10.40
N PRO A 194 14.08 -17.42 -10.70
CA PRO A 194 14.74 -18.51 -11.39
C PRO A 194 15.38 -17.88 -12.61
N ALA A 195 16.72 -17.74 -12.57
CA ALA A 195 17.50 -17.47 -13.76
C ALA A 195 16.92 -18.45 -14.77
N PRO A 196 16.48 -18.00 -15.96
CA PRO A 196 16.05 -18.94 -16.97
C PRO A 196 17.15 -19.97 -17.02
N GLN A 197 16.83 -21.24 -16.69
CA GLN A 197 17.84 -22.28 -16.64
C GLN A 197 18.57 -22.17 -17.96
N ALA A 198 19.84 -21.80 -17.89
CA ALA A 198 20.69 -21.67 -19.05
C ALA A 198 20.95 -23.09 -19.56
N GLY A 199 19.93 -23.64 -20.22
CA GLY A 199 20.15 -24.51 -21.35
C GLY A 199 21.09 -23.80 -22.32
N PRO A 200 21.90 -24.56 -23.06
CA PRO A 200 23.05 -24.05 -23.79
C PRO A 200 22.71 -22.76 -24.54
N ARG A 201 23.51 -21.70 -24.32
CA ARG A 201 23.38 -20.38 -24.95
C ARG A 201 23.31 -20.50 -26.48
N GLY A 202 22.10 -20.67 -26.99
CA GLY A 202 21.69 -20.24 -28.33
C GLY A 202 21.19 -18.80 -28.22
N GLN A 203 21.56 -17.96 -29.18
CA GLN A 203 21.15 -16.56 -29.27
C GLN A 203 19.64 -16.42 -29.02
N ALA A 204 19.23 -15.79 -27.92
CA ALA A 204 17.82 -15.62 -27.59
C ALA A 204 17.18 -14.63 -28.57
N GLN A 205 16.50 -15.18 -29.57
CA GLN A 205 15.74 -14.46 -30.60
C GLN A 205 14.32 -14.14 -30.10
N SER A 206 14.17 -13.67 -28.88
CA SER A 206 12.84 -13.41 -28.28
C SER A 206 12.83 -12.12 -27.48
N ILE A 207 11.63 -11.55 -27.31
CA ILE A 207 11.36 -10.41 -26.43
C ILE A 207 10.52 -10.86 -25.24
N ALA A 208 10.67 -10.16 -24.11
CA ALA A 208 9.86 -10.38 -22.92
C ALA A 208 8.67 -9.42 -22.92
N LEU A 209 7.45 -9.93 -22.94
CA LEU A 209 6.23 -9.14 -22.85
C LEU A 209 5.73 -9.08 -21.41
N VAL A 210 5.30 -7.89 -20.99
CA VAL A 210 4.67 -7.65 -19.70
C VAL A 210 3.28 -7.05 -19.93
N TYR A 211 2.26 -7.66 -19.32
CA TYR A 211 0.87 -7.24 -19.47
C TYR A 211 0.34 -6.63 -18.19
N PHE A 212 -0.33 -5.48 -18.33
CA PHE A 212 -0.94 -4.77 -17.21
C PHE A 212 -2.46 -4.81 -17.24
N ALA A 213 -3.06 -4.75 -16.05
CA ALA A 213 -4.50 -4.59 -15.83
C ALA A 213 -5.33 -5.55 -16.72
N ARG A 214 -6.26 -4.99 -17.50
CA ARG A 214 -7.20 -5.74 -18.35
C ARG A 214 -6.51 -6.61 -19.40
N ILE A 215 -5.29 -6.26 -19.82
CA ILE A 215 -4.53 -7.07 -20.78
C ILE A 215 -4.05 -8.37 -20.12
N ALA A 216 -3.65 -8.32 -18.84
CA ALA A 216 -3.30 -9.52 -18.09
C ALA A 216 -4.52 -10.44 -17.87
N GLU A 217 -5.71 -9.84 -17.71
CA GLU A 217 -6.98 -10.58 -17.61
C GLU A 217 -7.34 -11.27 -18.93
N ILE A 218 -7.29 -10.55 -20.05
CA ILE A 218 -7.61 -11.07 -21.39
C ILE A 218 -6.64 -12.19 -21.81
N THR A 219 -5.35 -12.01 -21.55
CA THR A 219 -4.31 -12.98 -21.93
C THR A 219 -4.20 -14.14 -20.93
N GLY A 220 -4.84 -14.01 -19.75
CA GLY A 220 -4.76 -14.96 -18.63
C GLY A 220 -3.37 -15.11 -18.02
N ARG A 221 -2.45 -14.17 -18.30
CA ARG A 221 -1.04 -14.20 -17.87
C ARG A 221 -0.51 -12.79 -17.65
N ARG A 222 0.50 -12.64 -16.80
CA ARG A 222 1.13 -11.32 -16.53
C ARG A 222 2.26 -10.97 -17.51
N GLY A 223 2.66 -11.92 -18.35
CA GLY A 223 3.70 -11.74 -19.36
C GLY A 223 3.98 -13.04 -20.11
N GLU A 224 4.74 -12.95 -21.20
CA GLU A 224 5.22 -14.10 -21.96
C GLU A 224 6.44 -13.75 -22.81
N ALA A 225 7.18 -14.78 -23.27
CA ALA A 225 8.18 -14.59 -24.30
C ALA A 225 7.53 -14.64 -25.69
N LEU A 226 7.89 -13.70 -26.57
CA LEU A 226 7.50 -13.71 -27.98
C LEU A 226 8.75 -13.87 -28.85
N ASP A 227 8.70 -14.81 -29.79
CA ASP A 227 9.76 -14.97 -30.78
C ASP A 227 9.88 -13.72 -31.65
N CYS A 228 11.08 -13.16 -31.67
CA CYS A 228 11.47 -11.93 -32.34
C CYS A 228 12.85 -12.17 -32.98
N PRO A 229 12.93 -12.87 -34.12
CA PRO A 229 14.20 -13.16 -34.79
C PRO A 229 14.82 -11.94 -35.49
N GLN A 230 14.00 -10.92 -35.77
CA GLN A 230 14.41 -9.66 -36.36
C GLN A 230 13.67 -8.51 -35.65
N PRO A 231 14.25 -7.30 -35.59
CA PRO A 231 13.58 -6.17 -34.96
C PRO A 231 12.21 -5.90 -35.60
N LEU A 232 11.24 -5.51 -34.79
CA LEU A 232 9.90 -5.15 -35.23
C LEU A 232 9.47 -3.82 -34.62
N THR A 233 8.51 -3.17 -35.25
CA THR A 233 7.90 -1.95 -34.71
C THR A 233 6.86 -2.26 -33.64
N GLY A 234 6.57 -1.30 -32.76
CA GLY A 234 5.45 -1.40 -31.82
C GLY A 234 4.11 -1.71 -32.50
N ALA A 235 3.85 -1.15 -33.68
CA ALA A 235 2.65 -1.45 -34.48
C ALA A 235 2.62 -2.89 -34.99
N GLU A 236 3.76 -3.46 -35.37
CA GLU A 236 3.86 -4.87 -35.76
C GLU A 236 3.63 -5.79 -34.56
N LEU A 237 4.18 -5.45 -33.39
CA LEU A 237 3.96 -6.20 -32.17
C LEU A 237 2.47 -6.24 -31.80
N LEU A 238 1.81 -5.08 -31.75
CA LEU A 238 0.39 -5.01 -31.42
C LEU A 238 -0.48 -5.78 -32.43
N ARG A 239 -0.13 -5.78 -33.73
CA ARG A 239 -0.83 -6.59 -34.73
C ARG A 239 -0.65 -8.09 -34.49
N GLN A 240 0.55 -8.54 -34.12
CA GLN A 240 0.78 -9.95 -33.78
C GLN A 240 0.00 -10.36 -32.53
N LEU A 241 -0.03 -9.50 -31.51
CA LEU A 241 -0.80 -9.74 -30.28
C LEU A 241 -2.30 -9.75 -30.54
N ALA A 242 -2.83 -8.83 -31.36
CA ALA A 242 -4.24 -8.84 -31.75
C ALA A 242 -4.62 -10.10 -32.55
N GLY A 243 -3.70 -10.64 -33.36
CA GLY A 243 -3.92 -11.92 -34.04
C GLY A 243 -3.95 -13.12 -33.10
N ARG A 244 -3.15 -13.08 -32.02
CA ARG A 244 -3.07 -14.16 -31.01
C ARG A 244 -4.17 -14.07 -29.95
N TYR A 245 -4.58 -12.85 -29.60
CA TYR A 245 -5.61 -12.53 -28.62
C TYR A 245 -6.61 -11.55 -29.24
N PRO A 246 -7.62 -12.05 -29.98
CA PRO A 246 -8.58 -11.19 -30.70
C PRO A 246 -9.31 -10.18 -29.80
N GLU A 247 -9.53 -10.53 -28.53
CA GLU A 247 -10.14 -9.66 -27.53
C GLU A 247 -9.33 -8.39 -27.23
N MET A 248 -8.00 -8.40 -27.44
CA MET A 248 -7.17 -7.20 -27.33
C MET A 248 -7.47 -6.18 -28.43
N GLY A 249 -7.90 -6.64 -29.61
CA GLY A 249 -8.29 -5.77 -30.72
C GLY A 249 -9.53 -4.92 -30.44
N ALA A 250 -10.33 -5.28 -29.42
CA ALA A 250 -11.50 -4.54 -28.99
C ALA A 250 -11.20 -3.47 -27.92
N LEU A 251 -9.96 -3.42 -27.40
CA LEU A 251 -9.56 -2.42 -26.41
C LEU A 251 -9.34 -1.05 -27.03
N ALA A 252 -9.64 0.00 -26.27
CA ALA A 252 -9.29 1.36 -26.66
C ALA A 252 -7.76 1.49 -26.71
N ARG A 253 -7.26 2.22 -27.71
CA ARG A 253 -5.84 2.51 -28.05
C ARG A 253 -4.83 1.98 -27.02
N LEU A 254 -4.12 0.91 -27.35
CA LEU A 254 -3.03 0.37 -26.51
C LEU A 254 -1.77 1.24 -26.58
N GLU A 255 -1.04 1.30 -25.48
CA GLU A 255 0.26 1.93 -25.35
C GLU A 255 1.36 0.92 -25.03
N LEU A 256 2.60 1.30 -25.34
CA LEU A 256 3.78 0.47 -25.17
C LEU A 256 4.82 1.19 -24.32
N ALA A 257 5.59 0.43 -23.56
CA ALA A 257 6.88 0.88 -23.05
C ALA A 257 7.93 -0.19 -23.35
N VAL A 258 9.08 0.23 -23.87
CA VAL A 258 10.21 -0.65 -24.18
C VAL A 258 11.30 -0.34 -23.16
N ASN A 259 11.76 -1.36 -22.43
CA ASN A 259 12.79 -1.22 -21.39
C ASN A 259 12.49 -0.10 -20.39
N GLN A 260 11.24 -0.05 -19.91
CA GLN A 260 10.70 0.94 -18.94
C GLN A 260 10.54 2.37 -19.47
N GLU A 261 10.80 2.62 -20.76
CA GLU A 261 10.57 3.92 -21.40
C GLU A 261 9.33 3.87 -22.29
N HIS A 262 8.44 4.86 -22.16
CA HIS A 262 7.24 4.96 -22.99
C HIS A 262 7.63 5.05 -24.47
N ALA A 263 7.00 4.22 -25.30
CA ALA A 263 7.40 4.00 -26.68
C ALA A 263 6.20 4.18 -27.64
N GLY A 264 6.44 4.92 -28.73
CA GLY A 264 5.49 5.07 -29.82
C GLY A 264 5.30 3.78 -30.62
N LEU A 265 4.28 3.75 -31.48
CA LEU A 265 4.01 2.61 -32.35
C LEU A 265 5.09 2.40 -33.44
N ASP A 266 5.88 3.43 -33.71
CA ASP A 266 7.02 3.43 -34.63
C ASP A 266 8.34 3.04 -33.94
N ALA A 267 8.36 2.85 -32.62
CA ALA A 267 9.55 2.43 -31.89
C ALA A 267 10.01 1.04 -32.34
N THR A 268 11.31 0.91 -32.57
CA THR A 268 11.95 -0.36 -32.93
C THR A 268 12.20 -1.17 -31.67
N ILE A 269 11.70 -2.40 -31.65
CA ILE A 269 11.86 -3.39 -30.60
C ILE A 269 12.86 -4.43 -31.11
N HIS A 270 13.89 -4.70 -30.32
CA HIS A 270 14.98 -5.62 -30.62
C HIS A 270 14.85 -6.93 -29.84
N PRO A 271 15.41 -8.05 -30.37
CA PRO A 271 15.52 -9.28 -29.60
C PRO A 271 16.25 -9.02 -28.27
N GLY A 272 15.67 -9.50 -27.16
CA GLY A 272 16.16 -9.26 -25.80
C GLY A 272 15.47 -8.11 -25.07
N ASP A 273 14.68 -7.28 -25.75
CA ASP A 273 13.94 -6.19 -25.11
C ASP A 273 12.80 -6.70 -24.21
N GLU A 274 12.54 -5.94 -23.15
CA GLU A 274 11.31 -6.03 -22.37
C GLU A 274 10.29 -5.02 -22.90
N VAL A 275 9.09 -5.47 -23.20
CA VAL A 275 8.01 -4.63 -23.73
C VAL A 275 6.76 -4.77 -22.88
N ALA A 276 6.39 -3.67 -22.22
CA ALA A 276 5.13 -3.54 -21.50
C ALA A 276 4.02 -3.11 -22.47
N VAL A 277 2.86 -3.78 -22.38
CA VAL A 277 1.63 -3.39 -23.08
C VAL A 277 0.59 -3.02 -22.03
N PHE A 278 -0.02 -1.85 -22.19
CA PHE A 278 -1.01 -1.33 -21.25
C PHE A 278 -2.05 -0.45 -21.95
N GLU A 279 -3.20 -0.27 -21.32
CA GLU A 279 -4.17 0.76 -21.72
C GLU A 279 -3.70 2.12 -21.18
N PRO A 280 -3.93 3.22 -21.93
CA PRO A 280 -3.62 4.56 -21.47
C PRO A 280 -4.37 4.84 -20.17
N VAL A 281 -3.61 5.17 -19.13
CA VAL A 281 -4.18 5.66 -17.88
C VAL A 281 -4.76 7.05 -18.12
N THR A 282 -6.08 7.17 -18.02
CA THR A 282 -6.75 8.47 -18.05
C THR A 282 -6.48 9.20 -16.74
N GLY A 283 -5.39 9.96 -16.72
CA GLY A 283 -4.99 10.81 -15.60
C GLY A 283 -3.57 11.32 -15.83
N GLY A 284 -3.45 12.57 -16.29
CA GLY A 284 -2.17 13.26 -16.42
C GLY A 284 -1.54 13.63 -15.09
#